data_AF-A0A2D9XMR4-F1
#
_entry.id   AF-A0A2D9XMR4-F1
#
_cell.length_a   1.000
_cell.length_b   1.000
_cell.length_c   1.000
_cell.angle_alpha   90.00
_cell.angle_beta   90.00
_cell.angle_gamma   90.00
#
_symmetry.space_group_name_H-M   'P 1'
#
loop_
_entity.id
_entity.type
_entity.pdbx_description
1 polymer ?
#
loop_
_entity_poly.entity_id
_entity_poly.type
_entity_poly.pdbx_seq_one_letter_code
_entity_poly.pdbx_strand_id
1 'polypeptide(L)'
;MKTGISEFTYGFAFLHEQVNNHTGNLVSAPILPSLIQEQEEGWDAKLPLVGEAYFYQFKLADYLIRSNARFRKGRPYFGPYYCFSLHKNNRNQQHNRLKHLSTIEPNTFYVTPEFNGEKAFNSAYLNGNVTEKSRMIPLSECQFIHDSNQHYITYQTGKPAWAQHSNIKKSEISYQGNQLEEMHKRFEGKYHIINFDYALSLYEKVTRPLLDGFEMEKVQLSKEEKVFLHLSHQNTNIQAILEHTAKILTFFYAATLVLVGIKEG
;
A
#
# COMPACT_ATOMS: atom_id res chain seq x y z
N MET A 1 -20.10 5.41 9.09
CA MET A 1 -20.95 4.73 8.09
C MET A 1 -19.99 4.02 7.18
N LYS A 2 -20.25 2.75 6.85
CA LYS A 2 -19.42 2.03 5.87
C LYS A 2 -19.66 2.61 4.48
N THR A 3 -18.60 2.70 3.69
CA THR A 3 -18.60 3.36 2.37
C THR A 3 -19.41 2.61 1.32
N GLY A 4 -19.74 1.34 1.51
CA GLY A 4 -20.51 0.52 0.55
C GLY A 4 -19.69 -0.03 -0.63
N ILE A 5 -18.41 0.34 -0.72
CA ILE A 5 -17.45 -0.13 -1.72
C ILE A 5 -16.45 -1.10 -1.09
N SER A 6 -15.74 -1.88 -1.91
CA SER A 6 -14.64 -2.74 -1.45
C SER A 6 -13.30 -2.01 -1.45
N GLU A 7 -12.33 -2.46 -0.62
CA GLU A 7 -10.95 -1.94 -0.65
C GLU A 7 -10.31 -2.12 -2.03
N PHE A 8 -10.64 -3.22 -2.72
CA PHE A 8 -10.21 -3.49 -4.09
C PHE A 8 -10.74 -2.46 -5.08
N THR A 9 -12.05 -2.18 -5.06
CA THR A 9 -12.68 -1.17 -5.95
C THR A 9 -12.07 0.21 -5.75
N TYR A 10 -11.81 0.59 -4.50
CA TYR A 10 -11.14 1.84 -4.18
C TYR A 10 -9.69 1.88 -4.68
N GLY A 11 -8.92 0.82 -4.42
CA GLY A 11 -7.54 0.72 -4.88
C GLY A 11 -7.41 0.77 -6.41
N PHE A 12 -8.30 0.08 -7.12
CA PHE A 12 -8.41 0.17 -8.58
C PHE A 12 -8.66 1.62 -9.04
N ALA A 13 -9.66 2.28 -8.47
CA ALA A 13 -10.01 3.66 -8.85
C ALA A 13 -8.85 4.64 -8.62
N PHE A 14 -8.15 4.52 -7.49
CA PHE A 14 -6.97 5.32 -7.19
C PHE A 14 -5.85 5.10 -8.22
N LEU A 15 -5.51 3.85 -8.52
CA LEU A 15 -4.42 3.54 -9.45
C LEU A 15 -4.78 3.88 -10.90
N HIS A 16 -6.02 3.64 -11.30
CA HIS A 16 -6.54 4.00 -12.61
C HIS A 16 -6.46 5.51 -12.86
N GLU A 17 -6.81 6.33 -11.86
CA GLU A 17 -6.64 7.78 -11.95
C GLU A 17 -5.16 8.18 -12.12
N GLN A 18 -4.24 7.52 -11.40
CA GLN A 18 -2.80 7.76 -11.55
C GLN A 18 -2.30 7.41 -12.96
N VAL A 19 -2.74 6.29 -13.54
CA VAL A 19 -2.43 5.93 -14.93
C VAL A 19 -2.92 6.99 -15.90
N ASN A 20 -4.17 7.44 -15.75
CA ASN A 20 -4.78 8.39 -16.67
C ASN A 20 -4.14 9.77 -16.58
N ASN A 21 -3.73 10.19 -15.39
CA ASN A 21 -3.06 11.48 -15.21
C ASN A 21 -1.62 11.47 -15.74
N HIS A 22 -1.00 10.29 -15.91
CA HIS A 22 0.39 10.14 -16.34
C HIS A 22 0.55 9.38 -17.67
N THR A 23 -0.51 9.26 -18.48
CA THR A 23 -0.52 8.41 -19.68
C THR A 23 0.54 8.77 -20.73
N GLY A 24 1.06 10.00 -20.72
CA GLY A 24 2.20 10.42 -21.55
C GLY A 24 3.57 9.89 -21.11
N ASN A 25 3.71 9.39 -19.87
CA ASN A 25 4.97 8.96 -19.24
C ASN A 25 4.94 7.49 -18.80
N LEU A 26 3.88 6.73 -19.12
CA LEU A 26 3.78 5.32 -18.74
C LEU A 26 4.72 4.46 -19.59
N VAL A 27 5.65 3.79 -18.92
CA VAL A 27 6.54 2.78 -19.53
C VAL A 27 5.97 1.37 -19.40
N SER A 28 5.05 1.14 -18.45
CA SER A 28 4.35 -0.13 -18.25
C SER A 28 2.99 0.09 -17.56
N ALA A 29 2.04 -0.83 -17.76
CA ALA A 29 0.76 -0.82 -17.06
C ALA A 29 0.98 -1.12 -15.56
N PRO A 30 0.23 -0.51 -14.63
CA PRO A 30 0.29 -0.91 -13.23
C PRO A 30 -0.18 -2.35 -13.11
N ILE A 31 0.63 -3.16 -12.46
CA ILE A 31 0.32 -4.56 -12.21
C ILE A 31 -0.68 -4.61 -11.05
N LEU A 32 -1.96 -4.59 -11.38
CA LEU A 32 -3.04 -4.98 -10.49
C LEU A 32 -3.26 -6.48 -10.68
N PRO A 33 -2.91 -7.34 -9.71
CA PRO A 33 -3.11 -8.77 -9.90
C PRO A 33 -4.60 -9.06 -10.00
N SER A 34 -5.02 -9.45 -11.21
CA SER A 34 -6.28 -10.15 -11.45
C SER A 34 -5.96 -11.45 -12.18
N LEU A 35 -6.57 -12.54 -11.73
CA LEU A 35 -6.21 -13.94 -12.05
C LEU A 35 -6.62 -14.41 -13.46
N ILE A 36 -6.98 -13.53 -14.39
CA ILE A 36 -7.51 -13.92 -15.71
C ILE A 36 -7.07 -12.92 -16.77
N GLN A 37 -5.83 -13.08 -17.26
CA GLN A 37 -5.36 -12.84 -18.64
C GLN A 37 -3.83 -12.64 -18.62
N GLU A 38 -3.10 -13.75 -18.51
CA GLU A 38 -1.67 -13.83 -18.83
C GLU A 38 -1.54 -14.83 -19.99
N GLN A 39 -1.85 -14.39 -21.22
CA GLN A 39 -1.44 -15.07 -22.43
C GLN A 39 -1.54 -14.08 -23.59
N GLU A 40 -0.48 -14.03 -24.40
CA GLU A 40 -0.32 -13.15 -25.57
C GLU A 40 0.18 -11.74 -25.24
N GLU A 41 1.47 -11.62 -24.91
CA GLU A 41 2.39 -10.77 -25.68
C GLU A 41 3.79 -10.90 -25.06
N GLY A 42 4.72 -11.48 -25.82
CA GLY A 42 6.13 -11.57 -25.47
C GLY A 42 6.82 -10.21 -25.60
N TRP A 43 6.63 -9.35 -24.62
CA TRP A 43 7.49 -8.16 -24.45
C TRP A 43 8.73 -8.58 -23.67
N ASP A 44 9.86 -8.71 -24.37
CA ASP A 44 11.17 -8.46 -23.77
C ASP A 44 11.26 -6.96 -23.45
N ALA A 45 10.52 -6.53 -22.43
CA ALA A 45 10.51 -5.15 -21.98
C ALA A 45 11.88 -4.88 -21.32
N LYS A 46 12.82 -4.33 -22.10
CA LYS A 46 13.72 -3.33 -21.55
C LYS A 46 12.79 -2.33 -20.87
N LEU A 47 12.77 -2.32 -19.54
CA LEU A 47 12.26 -1.22 -18.75
C LEU A 47 13.45 -0.28 -18.58
N PRO A 48 13.75 0.65 -19.51
CA PRO A 48 14.71 1.73 -19.27
C PRO A 48 14.02 2.71 -18.31
N LEU A 49 13.72 2.24 -17.11
CA LEU A 49 13.03 2.99 -16.08
C LEU A 49 14.05 3.20 -14.97
N VAL A 50 14.25 4.46 -14.63
CA VAL A 50 14.97 4.86 -13.43
C VAL A 50 13.90 5.29 -12.45
N GLY A 51 13.75 4.55 -11.35
CA GLY A 51 12.60 4.71 -10.46
C GLY A 51 12.78 4.08 -9.09
N GLU A 52 11.68 4.01 -8.36
CA GLU A 52 11.61 3.47 -7.02
C GLU A 52 10.29 2.74 -6.77
N ALA A 53 10.32 1.74 -5.87
CA ALA A 53 9.17 0.98 -5.45
C ALA A 53 8.37 1.69 -4.35
N TYR A 54 7.04 1.66 -4.51
CA TYR A 54 6.06 2.09 -3.53
C TYR A 54 5.13 0.93 -3.19
N PHE A 55 4.77 0.82 -1.92
CA PHE A 55 3.94 -0.27 -1.41
C PHE A 55 2.69 0.31 -0.78
N TYR A 56 1.54 0.07 -1.40
CA TYR A 56 0.26 0.63 -0.97
C TYR A 56 -0.66 -0.44 -0.41
N GLN A 57 -1.01 -0.34 0.87
CA GLN A 57 -2.12 -1.07 1.44
C GLN A 57 -3.36 -0.17 1.49
N PHE A 58 -4.34 -0.48 0.63
CA PHE A 58 -5.59 0.25 0.60
C PHE A 58 -6.46 -0.10 1.82
N LYS A 59 -7.03 0.94 2.45
CA LYS A 59 -7.94 0.81 3.59
C LYS A 59 -9.15 1.70 3.43
N LEU A 60 -10.33 1.14 3.66
CA LEU A 60 -11.55 1.91 3.79
C LEU A 60 -11.73 2.39 5.23
N ALA A 61 -12.12 3.66 5.37
CA ALA A 61 -12.35 4.27 6.66
C ALA A 61 -13.83 4.56 6.88
N ASP A 62 -14.30 4.29 8.10
CA ASP A 62 -15.59 4.77 8.58
C ASP A 62 -15.50 6.27 8.90
N TYR A 63 -16.45 7.04 8.37
CA TYR A 63 -16.62 8.43 8.76
C TYR A 63 -17.50 8.57 10.01
N LEU A 64 -16.95 9.22 11.05
CA LEU A 64 -17.53 9.34 12.38
C LEU A 64 -17.80 10.82 12.72
N ILE A 65 -19.09 11.16 12.87
CA ILE A 65 -19.57 12.55 13.05
C ILE A 65 -20.14 12.78 14.46
N ARG A 66 -20.69 11.73 15.09
CA ARG A 66 -21.51 11.84 16.30
C ARG A 66 -20.68 12.22 17.54
N SER A 67 -21.33 12.86 18.53
CA SER A 67 -20.69 13.30 19.78
C SER A 67 -20.23 12.14 20.67
N ASN A 68 -20.88 10.99 20.54
CA ASN A 68 -20.55 9.74 21.24
C ASN A 68 -19.57 8.84 20.46
N ALA A 69 -18.97 9.35 19.37
CA ALA A 69 -18.01 8.58 18.59
C ALA A 69 -16.82 8.14 19.46
N ARG A 70 -16.35 6.90 19.22
CA ARG A 70 -15.45 6.12 20.09
C ARG A 70 -14.20 6.88 20.57
N PHE A 71 -13.66 7.79 19.76
CA PHE A 71 -12.40 8.49 20.05
C PHE A 71 -12.59 10.00 20.32
N ARG A 72 -13.82 10.42 20.65
CA ARG A 72 -14.18 11.82 20.92
C ARG A 72 -14.19 12.20 22.41
N LYS A 73 -14.22 11.22 23.32
CA LYS A 73 -13.99 11.44 24.77
C LYS A 73 -12.49 11.30 25.06
N GLY A 74 -11.83 12.32 25.62
CA GLY A 74 -10.36 12.34 25.87
C GLY A 74 -9.49 12.90 24.72
N ARG A 75 -10.08 13.76 23.88
CA ARG A 75 -9.78 14.17 22.49
C ARG A 75 -8.32 14.34 22.02
N PRO A 76 -8.04 13.86 20.79
CA PRO A 76 -7.34 14.62 19.76
C PRO A 76 -8.28 15.38 18.79
N TYR A 77 -9.56 15.02 18.67
CA TYR A 77 -10.45 15.54 17.61
C TYR A 77 -11.67 16.30 18.15
N PHE A 78 -11.94 17.48 17.56
CA PHE A 78 -13.09 18.34 17.91
C PHE A 78 -14.27 18.23 16.93
N GLY A 79 -14.04 17.68 15.75
CA GLY A 79 -15.04 17.53 14.67
C GLY A 79 -15.12 16.11 14.11
N PRO A 80 -15.75 15.92 12.93
CA PRO A 80 -15.78 14.65 12.24
C PRO A 80 -14.38 14.11 11.94
N TYR A 81 -14.24 12.79 11.91
CA TYR A 81 -12.99 12.11 11.65
C TYR A 81 -13.22 10.77 10.95
N TYR A 82 -12.21 10.30 10.24
CA TYR A 82 -12.16 8.98 9.63
C TYR A 82 -11.50 7.97 10.56
N CYS A 83 -11.90 6.71 10.49
CA CYS A 83 -11.40 5.65 11.33
C CYS A 83 -11.38 4.33 10.55
N PHE A 84 -10.23 3.66 10.45
CA PHE A 84 -10.17 2.30 9.96
C PHE A 84 -9.55 1.37 11.00
N SER A 85 -10.00 0.12 11.01
CA SER A 85 -9.48 -0.92 11.88
C SER A 85 -8.24 -1.58 11.29
N LEU A 86 -7.25 -1.87 12.12
CA LEU A 86 -6.17 -2.80 11.78
C LEU A 86 -6.68 -4.22 12.06
N HIS A 87 -6.56 -5.15 11.10
CA HIS A 87 -7.26 -6.45 11.19
C HIS A 87 -6.79 -7.29 12.38
N LYS A 88 -7.74 -7.74 13.19
CA LYS A 88 -7.52 -8.70 14.28
C LYS A 88 -7.09 -10.08 13.83
N ASN A 89 -7.53 -10.50 12.63
CA ASN A 89 -7.30 -11.85 12.15
C ASN A 89 -5.80 -12.12 12.15
N ASN A 90 -5.42 -13.18 12.85
CA ASN A 90 -4.02 -13.56 13.06
C ASN A 90 -3.18 -12.51 13.82
N ARG A 91 -3.71 -11.95 14.93
CA ARG A 91 -2.96 -11.08 15.88
C ARG A 91 -2.28 -9.85 15.25
N ASN A 92 -2.91 -9.20 14.28
CA ASN A 92 -2.34 -8.04 13.56
C ASN A 92 -1.02 -8.35 12.84
N GLN A 93 -0.73 -9.62 12.52
CA GLN A 93 0.49 -10.01 11.81
C GLN A 93 0.66 -9.27 10.48
N GLN A 94 -0.41 -9.04 9.73
CA GLN A 94 -0.36 -8.27 8.49
C GLN A 94 0.18 -6.85 8.72
N HIS A 95 -0.29 -6.15 9.75
CA HIS A 95 0.20 -4.83 10.11
C HIS A 95 1.69 -4.88 10.49
N ASN A 96 2.07 -5.85 11.33
CA ASN A 96 3.47 -5.98 11.76
C ASN A 96 4.41 -6.33 10.61
N ARG A 97 3.98 -7.17 9.67
CA ARG A 97 4.73 -7.48 8.45
C ARG A 97 4.93 -6.23 7.61
N LEU A 98 3.89 -5.45 7.35
CA LEU A 98 4.00 -4.18 6.63
C LEU A 98 4.85 -3.15 7.38
N LYS A 99 4.72 -3.10 8.70
CA LYS A 99 5.53 -2.22 9.54
C LYS A 99 7.01 -2.61 9.47
N HIS A 100 7.33 -3.91 9.49
CA HIS A 100 8.68 -4.39 9.31
C HIS A 100 9.20 -4.12 7.90
N LEU A 101 8.39 -4.37 6.85
CA LEU A 101 8.75 -3.97 5.48
C LEU A 101 9.09 -2.48 5.43
N SER A 102 8.32 -1.62 6.11
CA SER A 102 8.59 -0.17 6.13
C SER A 102 9.92 0.24 6.77
N THR A 103 10.58 -0.63 7.55
CA THR A 103 11.92 -0.34 8.07
C THR A 103 13.02 -0.58 7.05
N ILE A 104 12.73 -1.38 6.02
CA ILE A 104 13.64 -1.71 4.92
C ILE A 104 13.27 -0.85 3.69
N GLU A 105 11.98 -0.76 3.40
CA GLU A 105 11.36 -0.08 2.27
C GLU A 105 10.45 1.06 2.78
N PRO A 106 11.01 2.27 3.02
CA PRO A 106 10.29 3.37 3.68
C PRO A 106 9.08 3.88 2.89
N ASN A 107 9.00 3.57 1.59
CA ASN A 107 7.90 3.92 0.70
C ASN A 107 6.67 3.01 0.86
N THR A 108 6.38 2.62 2.10
CA THR A 108 5.25 1.76 2.46
C THR A 108 4.16 2.58 3.15
N PHE A 109 2.94 2.57 2.61
CA PHE A 109 1.85 3.44 3.04
C PHE A 109 0.52 2.70 3.19
N TYR A 110 -0.26 3.14 4.17
CA TYR A 110 -1.71 2.97 4.12
C TYR A 110 -2.30 4.03 3.20
N VAL A 111 -3.13 3.64 2.25
CA VAL A 111 -3.86 4.56 1.36
C VAL A 111 -5.34 4.49 1.67
N THR A 112 -5.95 5.62 2.03
CA THR A 112 -7.31 5.65 2.60
C THR A 112 -8.10 6.89 2.16
N PRO A 113 -9.41 6.79 1.92
CA PRO A 113 -10.18 7.89 1.33
C PRO A 113 -10.57 8.97 2.35
N GLU A 114 -10.58 10.23 1.92
CA GLU A 114 -11.17 11.38 2.62
C GLU A 114 -12.59 11.70 2.12
N PHE A 115 -13.30 10.70 1.63
CA PHE A 115 -14.73 10.75 1.29
C PHE A 115 -15.49 9.62 1.96
N ASN A 116 -16.81 9.78 2.07
CA ASN A 116 -17.67 8.83 2.76
C ASN A 116 -18.89 8.45 1.91
N GLY A 117 -19.07 7.14 1.72
CA GLY A 117 -20.20 6.57 1.01
C GLY A 117 -20.01 6.48 -0.50
N GLU A 118 -20.76 5.58 -1.10
CA GLU A 118 -20.72 5.26 -2.53
C GLU A 118 -21.00 6.47 -3.42
N LYS A 119 -21.95 7.34 -3.03
CA LYS A 119 -22.25 8.57 -3.78
C LYS A 119 -21.03 9.50 -3.87
N ALA A 120 -20.30 9.66 -2.77
CA ALA A 120 -19.11 10.51 -2.74
C ALA A 120 -17.95 9.86 -3.51
N PHE A 121 -17.80 8.53 -3.43
CA PHE A 121 -16.86 7.76 -4.23
C PHE A 121 -17.14 7.90 -5.73
N ASN A 122 -18.37 7.65 -6.18
CA ASN A 122 -18.76 7.75 -7.60
C ASN A 122 -18.54 9.18 -8.12
N SER A 123 -18.91 10.19 -7.32
CA SER A 123 -18.62 11.58 -7.66
C SER A 123 -17.11 11.84 -7.76
N ALA A 124 -16.29 11.24 -6.90
CA ALA A 124 -14.85 11.42 -6.98
C ALA A 124 -14.24 10.75 -8.21
N TYR A 125 -14.66 9.51 -8.49
CA TYR A 125 -14.23 8.73 -9.65
C TYR A 125 -14.58 9.41 -10.98
N LEU A 126 -15.82 9.84 -11.15
CA LEU A 126 -16.27 10.51 -12.39
C LEU A 126 -15.59 11.86 -12.63
N ASN A 127 -15.11 12.52 -11.57
CA ASN A 127 -14.41 13.80 -11.66
C ASN A 127 -12.88 13.67 -11.66
N GLY A 128 -12.33 12.45 -11.62
CA GLY A 128 -10.88 12.23 -11.56
C GLY A 128 -10.21 12.87 -10.35
N ASN A 129 -10.85 12.80 -9.17
CA ASN A 129 -10.29 13.32 -7.92
C ASN A 129 -10.29 12.30 -6.77
N VAL A 130 -10.26 11.01 -7.11
CA VAL A 130 -10.10 9.92 -6.13
C VAL A 130 -8.77 10.09 -5.42
N THR A 131 -7.67 10.26 -6.14
CA THR A 131 -6.35 10.45 -5.56
C THR A 131 -6.33 11.70 -4.70
N GLU A 132 -6.75 12.86 -5.21
CA GLU A 132 -6.78 14.12 -4.45
C GLU A 132 -7.53 13.96 -3.11
N LYS A 133 -8.62 13.18 -3.11
CA LYS A 133 -9.40 12.86 -1.91
C LYS A 133 -8.94 11.57 -1.23
N SER A 134 -7.66 11.25 -1.32
CA SER A 134 -7.01 10.17 -0.59
C SER A 134 -5.91 10.71 0.31
N ARG A 135 -5.61 9.90 1.31
CA ARG A 135 -4.52 10.11 2.25
C ARG A 135 -3.58 8.92 2.25
N MET A 136 -2.30 9.22 2.25
CA MET A 136 -1.21 8.27 2.41
C MET A 136 -0.59 8.43 3.79
N ILE A 137 -0.75 7.42 4.64
CA ILE A 137 -0.19 7.36 6.00
C ILE A 137 1.06 6.47 5.97
N PRO A 138 2.26 7.00 6.27
CA PRO A 138 3.49 6.21 6.26
C PRO A 138 3.48 5.12 7.32
N LEU A 139 3.81 3.88 6.93
CA LEU A 139 3.96 2.77 7.90
C LEU A 139 5.20 2.97 8.77
N SER A 140 6.21 3.69 8.29
CA SER A 140 7.40 4.09 9.07
C SER A 140 7.02 4.84 10.36
N GLU A 141 5.92 5.59 10.31
CA GLU A 141 5.38 6.35 11.44
C GLU A 141 4.43 5.53 12.34
N CYS A 142 4.00 4.33 11.94
CA CYS A 142 3.18 3.44 12.77
C CYS A 142 4.01 2.73 13.87
N GLN A 143 3.31 2.14 14.85
CA GLN A 143 3.89 1.28 15.89
C GLN A 143 3.53 -0.18 15.67
N PHE A 144 4.46 -1.08 16.00
CA PHE A 144 4.15 -2.51 16.10
C PHE A 144 3.03 -2.77 17.11
N ILE A 145 2.27 -3.83 16.84
CA ILE A 145 1.16 -4.26 17.68
C ILE A 145 1.48 -5.65 18.24
N HIS A 146 1.54 -5.74 19.57
CA HIS A 146 1.94 -6.99 20.25
C HIS A 146 0.79 -7.65 21.02
N ASP A 147 -0.37 -7.00 21.10
CA ASP A 147 -1.54 -7.54 21.78
C ASP A 147 -2.61 -8.05 20.80
N SER A 148 -3.66 -8.69 21.33
CA SER A 148 -4.80 -9.20 20.58
C SER A 148 -5.99 -8.22 20.51
N ASN A 149 -5.82 -6.99 20.99
CA ASN A 149 -6.87 -5.99 21.03
C ASN A 149 -7.20 -5.46 19.62
N GLN A 150 -8.35 -4.78 19.50
CA GLN A 150 -8.68 -4.07 18.28
C GLN A 150 -7.94 -2.74 18.23
N HIS A 151 -7.17 -2.54 17.17
CA HIS A 151 -6.45 -1.30 16.92
C HIS A 151 -7.10 -0.51 15.79
N TYR A 152 -6.91 0.80 15.83
CA TYR A 152 -7.50 1.73 14.88
C TYR A 152 -6.51 2.81 14.51
N ILE A 153 -6.62 3.29 13.28
CA ILE A 153 -6.02 4.54 12.85
C ILE A 153 -7.14 5.53 12.58
N THR A 154 -6.94 6.77 13.04
CA THR A 154 -7.91 7.85 12.87
C THR A 154 -7.26 9.11 12.34
N TYR A 155 -7.99 9.90 11.56
CA TYR A 155 -7.51 11.14 10.96
C TYR A 155 -8.65 12.10 10.57
N GLN A 156 -8.35 13.35 10.22
CA GLN A 156 -9.35 14.34 9.77
C GLN A 156 -9.01 14.92 8.40
N THR A 157 -10.02 15.14 7.56
CA THR A 157 -9.89 15.77 6.24
C THR A 157 -8.96 16.98 6.27
N GLY A 158 -8.03 17.06 5.31
CA GLY A 158 -7.17 18.23 5.17
C GLY A 158 -6.10 18.41 6.25
N LYS A 159 -6.04 17.56 7.28
CA LYS A 159 -5.08 17.68 8.39
C LYS A 159 -4.02 16.60 8.30
N PRO A 160 -2.72 16.88 8.25
CA PRO A 160 -1.70 15.83 8.14
C PRO A 160 -1.62 14.96 9.41
N ALA A 161 -2.13 15.45 10.54
CA ALA A 161 -2.23 14.74 11.79
C ALA A 161 -3.09 13.47 11.72
N TRP A 162 -2.64 12.42 12.40
CA TRP A 162 -3.38 11.18 12.61
C TRP A 162 -2.93 10.49 13.91
N ALA A 163 -3.71 9.49 14.35
CA ALA A 163 -3.42 8.74 15.57
C ALA A 163 -3.66 7.24 15.39
N GLN A 164 -2.75 6.43 15.95
CA GLN A 164 -2.91 5.00 16.16
C GLN A 164 -3.35 4.73 17.61
N HIS A 165 -4.44 4.00 17.79
CA HIS A 165 -5.09 3.77 19.09
C HIS A 165 -4.72 2.43 19.73
N SER A 166 -3.44 2.08 19.73
CA SER A 166 -2.88 0.90 20.42
C SER A 166 -2.45 1.29 21.84
N ASN A 167 -1.27 1.90 21.93
CA ASN A 167 -0.93 2.95 22.89
C ASN A 167 -1.04 4.24 22.06
N ILE A 168 -1.74 5.27 22.52
CA ILE A 168 -2.02 6.45 21.68
C ILE A 168 -0.70 7.03 21.14
N LYS A 169 -0.40 6.77 19.86
CA LYS A 169 0.68 7.40 19.12
C LYS A 169 0.05 8.39 18.15
N LYS A 170 0.51 9.63 18.22
CA LYS A 170 0.17 10.68 17.27
C LYS A 170 1.34 10.89 16.32
N SER A 171 1.05 11.13 15.06
CA SER A 171 2.02 11.61 14.09
C SER A 171 1.40 12.76 13.33
N GLU A 172 2.23 13.74 13.00
CA GLU A 172 1.87 14.93 12.22
C GLU A 172 2.23 14.75 10.74
N ILE A 173 2.62 13.54 10.34
CA ILE A 173 3.14 13.24 9.00
C ILE A 173 2.17 12.28 8.30
N SER A 174 1.42 12.80 7.34
CA SER A 174 0.76 12.05 6.27
C SER A 174 0.70 12.93 5.03
N TYR A 175 0.46 12.32 3.87
CA TYR A 175 0.40 13.02 2.59
C TYR A 175 -1.01 12.97 2.06
N GLN A 176 -1.47 14.09 1.50
CA GLN A 176 -2.70 14.14 0.72
C GLN A 176 -2.40 13.81 -0.75
N GLY A 177 -3.41 13.39 -1.51
CA GLY A 177 -3.23 13.02 -2.91
C GLY A 177 -2.65 14.11 -3.82
N ASN A 178 -2.99 15.37 -3.57
CA ASN A 178 -2.39 16.49 -4.30
C ASN A 178 -0.89 16.68 -4.00
N GLN A 179 -0.36 16.03 -2.97
CA GLN A 179 1.07 15.99 -2.63
C GLN A 179 1.74 14.71 -3.14
N LEU A 180 1.03 13.86 -3.87
CA LEU A 180 1.56 12.55 -4.29
C LEU A 180 2.78 12.69 -5.21
N GLU A 181 2.73 13.62 -6.16
CA GLU A 181 3.87 13.92 -7.03
C GLU A 181 5.07 14.42 -6.22
N GLU A 182 4.88 15.36 -5.29
CA GLU A 182 5.94 15.84 -4.39
C GLU A 182 6.51 14.72 -3.50
N MET A 183 5.62 13.85 -3.00
CA MET A 183 5.99 12.66 -2.23
C MET A 183 6.88 11.74 -3.07
N HIS A 184 6.55 11.52 -4.35
CA HIS A 184 7.36 10.73 -5.27
C HIS A 184 8.70 11.39 -5.59
N LYS A 185 8.69 12.71 -5.83
CA LYS A 185 9.88 13.53 -6.13
C LYS A 185 10.88 13.60 -5.00
N ARG A 186 10.41 13.52 -3.75
CA ARG A 186 11.29 13.50 -2.57
C ARG A 186 12.30 12.34 -2.60
N PHE A 187 12.03 11.31 -3.39
CA PHE A 187 12.90 10.16 -3.58
C PHE A 187 13.56 10.10 -4.97
N GLU A 188 13.37 11.09 -5.86
CA GLU A 188 14.02 11.15 -7.18
C GLU A 188 15.55 11.08 -7.10
N GLY A 189 16.16 11.65 -6.06
CA GLY A 189 17.60 11.54 -5.80
C GLY A 189 18.08 10.15 -5.40
N LYS A 190 17.18 9.17 -5.32
CA LYS A 190 17.45 7.77 -4.99
C LYS A 190 16.94 6.80 -6.06
N TYR A 191 16.51 7.30 -7.22
CA TYR A 191 16.03 6.38 -8.25
C TYR A 191 17.12 5.42 -8.68
N HIS A 192 16.70 4.17 -8.85
CA HIS A 192 17.53 3.06 -9.26
C HIS A 192 17.15 2.64 -10.67
N ILE A 193 18.12 2.19 -11.45
CA ILE A 193 17.84 1.51 -12.71
C ILE A 193 17.06 0.24 -12.38
N ILE A 194 15.86 0.10 -12.94
CA ILE A 194 15.00 -1.07 -12.75
C ILE A 194 15.51 -2.21 -13.65
N ASN A 195 16.61 -2.81 -13.20
CA ASN A 195 17.24 -3.96 -13.85
C ASN A 195 16.99 -5.26 -13.06
N PHE A 196 17.64 -6.34 -13.49
CA PHE A 196 17.53 -7.65 -12.84
C PHE A 196 17.97 -7.60 -11.37
N ASP A 197 19.09 -6.93 -11.07
CA ASP A 197 19.61 -6.83 -9.71
C ASP A 197 18.68 -6.05 -8.79
N TYR A 198 18.06 -4.97 -9.28
CA TYR A 198 17.04 -4.23 -8.55
C TYR A 198 15.82 -5.10 -8.26
N ALA A 199 15.28 -5.78 -9.28
CA ALA A 199 14.11 -6.63 -9.12
C ALA A 199 14.38 -7.79 -8.14
N LEU A 200 15.57 -8.41 -8.23
CA LEU A 200 15.98 -9.47 -7.31
C LEU A 200 16.17 -8.93 -5.89
N SER A 201 16.81 -7.77 -5.72
CA SER A 201 16.96 -7.13 -4.41
C SER A 201 15.59 -6.80 -3.80
N LEU A 202 14.65 -6.29 -4.59
CA LEU A 202 13.29 -6.00 -4.15
C LEU A 202 12.58 -7.29 -3.70
N TYR A 203 12.68 -8.36 -4.48
CA TYR A 203 12.16 -9.68 -4.13
C TYR A 203 12.73 -10.18 -2.79
N GLU A 204 14.05 -10.08 -2.59
CA GLU A 204 14.72 -10.53 -1.37
C GLU A 204 14.28 -9.72 -0.14
N LYS A 205 14.18 -8.39 -0.28
CA LYS A 205 13.71 -7.50 0.79
C LYS A 205 12.27 -7.78 1.21
N VAL A 206 11.43 -8.22 0.27
CA VAL A 206 10.03 -8.63 0.55
C VAL A 206 9.97 -10.03 1.15
N THR A 207 10.74 -10.98 0.66
CA THR A 207 10.60 -12.40 1.04
C THR A 207 11.36 -12.78 2.29
N ARG A 208 12.58 -12.27 2.48
CA ARG A 208 13.45 -12.67 3.59
C ARG A 208 12.81 -12.39 4.96
N PRO A 209 12.21 -11.21 5.22
CA PRO A 209 11.54 -10.98 6.50
C PRO A 209 10.33 -11.87 6.75
N LEU A 210 9.64 -12.32 5.69
CA LEU A 210 8.55 -13.30 5.83
C LEU A 210 9.10 -14.64 6.30
N LEU A 211 10.14 -15.14 5.64
CA LEU A 211 10.77 -16.41 5.97
C LEU A 211 11.31 -16.41 7.39
N ASP A 212 12.08 -15.37 7.76
CA ASP A 212 12.60 -15.20 9.12
C ASP A 212 11.46 -15.15 10.15
N GLY A 213 10.37 -14.44 9.85
CA GLY A 213 9.18 -14.38 10.69
C GLY A 213 8.51 -15.74 10.88
N PHE A 214 8.35 -16.52 9.81
CA PHE A 214 7.75 -17.86 9.89
C PHE A 214 8.59 -18.83 10.70
N GLU A 215 9.92 -18.77 10.56
CA GLU A 215 10.84 -19.59 11.37
C GLU A 215 10.75 -19.23 12.86
N MET A 216 10.79 -17.93 13.19
CA MET A 216 10.69 -17.45 14.57
C MET A 216 9.36 -17.79 15.23
N GLU A 217 8.25 -17.65 14.50
CA GLU A 217 6.91 -17.94 14.99
C GLU A 217 6.58 -19.45 14.97
N LYS A 218 7.50 -20.30 14.48
CA LYS A 218 7.28 -21.74 14.24
C LYS A 218 6.02 -22.01 13.41
N VAL A 219 5.72 -21.10 12.49
CA VAL A 219 4.57 -21.24 11.58
C VAL A 219 4.95 -22.25 10.52
N GLN A 220 4.21 -23.36 10.47
CA GLN A 220 4.43 -24.39 9.48
C GLN A 220 3.77 -23.98 8.17
N LEU A 221 4.56 -23.42 7.25
CA LEU A 221 4.10 -23.15 5.89
C LEU A 221 3.67 -24.45 5.21
N SER A 222 2.54 -24.38 4.50
CA SER A 222 2.13 -25.44 3.57
C SER A 222 3.18 -25.65 2.47
N LYS A 223 3.13 -26.81 1.82
CA LYS A 223 4.05 -27.11 0.72
C LYS A 223 3.87 -26.08 -0.41
N GLU A 224 2.63 -25.69 -0.65
CA GLU A 224 2.21 -24.71 -1.65
C GLU A 224 2.78 -23.32 -1.32
N GLU A 225 2.70 -22.86 -0.06
CA GLU A 225 3.28 -21.58 0.35
C GLU A 225 4.81 -21.55 0.26
N LYS A 226 5.48 -22.67 0.59
CA LYS A 226 6.94 -22.77 0.43
C LYS A 226 7.37 -22.69 -1.02
N VAL A 227 6.63 -23.37 -1.91
CA VAL A 227 6.87 -23.28 -3.36
C VAL A 227 6.57 -21.87 -3.86
N PHE A 228 5.50 -21.25 -3.36
CA PHE A 228 5.11 -19.89 -3.74
C PHE A 228 6.10 -18.82 -3.27
N LEU A 229 6.83 -19.05 -2.18
CA LEU A 229 7.90 -18.15 -1.71
C LEU A 229 9.26 -18.45 -2.35
N HIS A 230 9.34 -19.42 -3.27
CA HIS A 230 10.59 -19.77 -3.94
C HIS A 230 10.53 -19.38 -5.41
N LEU A 231 11.29 -18.35 -5.77
CA LEU A 231 11.52 -17.99 -7.16
C LEU A 231 12.38 -19.07 -7.84
N SER A 232 11.85 -19.73 -8.87
CA SER A 232 12.66 -20.53 -9.78
C SER A 232 13.71 -19.63 -10.44
N HIS A 233 14.99 -19.99 -10.37
CA HIS A 233 16.07 -19.22 -11.00
C HIS A 233 16.26 -19.53 -12.49
N GLN A 234 15.64 -20.59 -13.01
CA GLN A 234 15.82 -20.97 -14.41
C GLN A 234 14.96 -20.10 -15.33
N ASN A 235 15.62 -19.29 -16.19
CA ASN A 235 15.02 -18.44 -17.23
C ASN A 235 14.09 -17.31 -16.77
N THR A 236 14.27 -16.81 -15.55
CA THR A 236 13.41 -15.76 -14.99
C THR A 236 13.89 -14.38 -15.45
N ASN A 237 13.06 -13.65 -16.19
CA ASN A 237 13.33 -12.27 -16.59
C ASN A 237 12.89 -11.26 -15.50
N ILE A 238 13.21 -9.98 -15.68
CA ILE A 238 12.88 -8.90 -14.73
C ILE A 238 11.37 -8.88 -14.42
N GLN A 239 10.54 -8.98 -15.45
CA GLN A 239 9.09 -8.95 -15.33
C GLN A 239 8.57 -10.08 -14.43
N ALA A 240 9.03 -11.31 -14.64
CA ALA A 240 8.61 -12.45 -13.84
C ALA A 240 8.99 -12.30 -12.35
N ILE A 241 10.15 -11.69 -12.05
CA ILE A 241 10.55 -11.39 -10.67
C ILE A 241 9.60 -10.37 -10.04
N LEU A 242 9.30 -9.27 -10.75
CA LEU A 242 8.43 -8.21 -10.26
C LEU A 242 6.99 -8.68 -10.08
N GLU A 243 6.45 -9.46 -11.02
CA GLU A 243 5.13 -10.07 -10.92
C GLU A 243 5.04 -11.04 -9.74
N HIS A 244 6.05 -11.89 -9.56
CA HIS A 244 6.10 -12.81 -8.43
C HIS A 244 6.20 -12.06 -7.10
N THR A 245 7.00 -10.99 -7.05
CA THR A 245 7.10 -10.09 -5.89
C THR A 245 5.75 -9.43 -5.58
N ALA A 246 5.04 -8.94 -6.59
CA ALA A 246 3.70 -8.38 -6.44
C ALA A 246 2.67 -9.41 -5.95
N LYS A 247 2.76 -10.66 -6.42
CA LYS A 247 1.94 -11.80 -5.95
C LYS A 247 2.20 -12.07 -4.45
N ILE A 248 3.47 -12.07 -4.02
CA ILE A 248 3.84 -12.24 -2.60
C ILE A 248 3.33 -11.08 -1.72
N LEU A 249 3.49 -9.84 -2.18
CA LEU A 249 2.96 -8.65 -1.50
C LEU A 249 1.44 -8.71 -1.33
N THR A 250 0.74 -9.11 -2.38
CA THR A 250 -0.72 -9.24 -2.35
C THR A 250 -1.15 -10.30 -1.35
N PHE A 251 -0.50 -11.47 -1.35
CA PHE A 251 -0.90 -12.59 -0.52
C PHE A 251 -0.54 -12.38 0.97
N PHE A 252 0.71 -12.02 1.28
CA PHE A 252 1.18 -11.97 2.67
C PHE A 252 1.04 -10.62 3.35
N TYR A 253 1.03 -9.54 2.56
CA TYR A 253 0.97 -8.17 3.07
C TYR A 253 -0.37 -7.48 2.75
N ALA A 254 -1.12 -7.96 1.75
CA ALA A 254 -2.22 -7.24 1.11
C ALA A 254 -1.82 -5.81 0.74
N ALA A 255 -0.70 -5.69 0.03
CA ALA A 255 -0.18 -4.45 -0.52
C ALA A 255 0.05 -4.58 -2.03
N THR A 256 -0.11 -3.45 -2.72
CA THR A 256 0.16 -3.30 -4.15
C THR A 256 1.54 -2.70 -4.34
N LEU A 257 2.34 -3.31 -5.23
CA LEU A 257 3.60 -2.75 -5.71
C LEU A 257 3.34 -1.74 -6.82
N VAL A 258 3.89 -0.54 -6.69
CA VAL A 258 3.87 0.50 -7.73
C VAL A 258 5.30 0.95 -7.98
N LEU A 259 5.77 0.83 -9.21
CA LEU A 259 7.05 1.40 -9.63
C LEU A 259 6.81 2.80 -10.17
N VAL A 260 7.44 3.80 -9.56
CA VAL A 260 7.37 5.20 -9.99
C VAL A 260 8.74 5.62 -10.46
N GLY A 261 8.83 6.11 -11.70
CA GLY A 261 10.10 6.49 -12.28
C GLY A 261 9.94 7.28 -13.57
N ILE A 262 11.08 7.65 -14.14
CA ILE A 262 11.19 8.32 -15.43
C ILE A 262 11.86 7.40 -16.44
N LYS A 263 11.54 7.60 -17.72
CA LYS A 263 12.22 6.90 -18.81
C LYS A 263 13.68 7.37 -18.87
N GLU A 264 14.60 6.42 -18.95
CA GLU A 264 15.99 6.67 -19.29
C GLU A 264 16.03 7.29 -20.70
N GLY A 265 16.62 8.48 -20.81
CA GLY A 265 16.70 9.25 -22.05
C GLY A 265 17.67 8.69 -23.07
#